data_AF-A0AAD9XRX8-F1
#
_entry.id   AF-A0AAD9XRX8-F1
#
_cell.length_a   1.000
_cell.length_b   1.000
_cell.length_c   1.000
_cell.angle_alpha   90.00
_cell.angle_beta   90.00
_cell.angle_gamma   90.00
#
_symmetry.space_group_name_H-M   'P 1'
#
loop_
_entity.id
_entity.type
_entity.pdbx_description
1 polymer ?
#
loop_
_entity_poly.entity_id
_entity_poly.type
_entity_poly.pdbx_seq_one_letter_code
_entity_poly.pdbx_strand_id
1 'polypeptide(L)'
;MEVEIDKKTKREIKKTVKKILKGCSLNTMTEKSVREKASAELDLDIDLNDASYKAIVSDCVEEFLVKVKAESEEKRAQLQRPTTT
;
A
#
# COMPACT_ATOMS: atom_id res chain seq x y z
N MET A 1 -26.63 -3.05 -5.74
CA MET A 1 -25.72 -3.16 -6.88
C MET A 1 -24.36 -3.52 -6.30
N GLU A 2 -23.90 -4.76 -6.51
CA GLU A 2 -22.49 -5.08 -6.27
C GLU A 2 -21.71 -4.41 -7.40
N VAL A 3 -20.86 -3.44 -7.05
CA VAL A 3 -19.96 -2.83 -8.02
C VAL A 3 -18.93 -3.92 -8.34
N GLU A 4 -19.10 -4.63 -9.45
CA GLU A 4 -18.09 -5.56 -9.95
C GLU A 4 -16.83 -4.78 -10.28
N ILE A 5 -15.91 -4.73 -9.31
CA ILE A 5 -14.59 -4.15 -9.51
C ILE A 5 -13.83 -5.09 -10.42
N ASP A 6 -13.58 -4.64 -11.65
CA ASP A 6 -12.80 -5.39 -12.62
C ASP A 6 -11.43 -5.76 -12.02
N LYS A 7 -10.98 -7.00 -12.28
CA LYS A 7 -9.71 -7.51 -11.78
C LYS A 7 -8.54 -6.63 -12.21
N LYS A 8 -8.61 -6.02 -13.40
CA LYS A 8 -7.64 -5.05 -13.90
C LYS A 8 -7.63 -3.80 -13.03
N THR A 9 -8.80 -3.23 -12.75
CA THR A 9 -8.95 -2.05 -11.89
C THR A 9 -8.40 -2.31 -10.49
N LYS A 10 -8.76 -3.44 -9.87
CA LYS A 10 -8.21 -3.84 -8.57
C LYS A 10 -6.68 -3.92 -8.59
N ARG A 11 -6.10 -4.49 -9.66
CA ARG A 11 -4.65 -4.63 -9.81
C ARG A 11 -3.96 -3.28 -10.00
N GLU A 12 -4.54 -2.39 -10.78
CA GLU A 12 -4.05 -1.02 -10.98
C GLU A 12 -4.04 -0.26 -9.65
N ILE A 13 -5.15 -0.27 -8.90
CA ILE A 13 -5.25 0.35 -7.57
C ILE A 13 -4.14 -0.16 -6.65
N LYS A 14 -4.00 -1.48 -6.49
CA LYS A 14 -2.95 -2.06 -5.63
C LYS A 14 -1.54 -1.63 -6.07
N LYS A 15 -1.29 -1.57 -7.37
CA LYS A 15 0.02 -1.17 -7.92
C LYS A 15 0.32 0.30 -7.64
N THR A 16 -0.65 1.18 -7.87
CA THR A 16 -0.53 2.62 -7.62
C THR A 16 -0.35 2.91 -6.13
N VAL A 17 -1.20 2.34 -5.27
CA VAL A 17 -1.08 2.45 -3.80
C VAL A 17 0.30 2.03 -3.33
N LYS A 18 0.79 0.87 -3.79
CA LYS A 18 2.12 0.37 -3.42
C LYS A 18 3.26 1.26 -3.91
N LYS A 19 3.12 1.88 -5.09
CA LYS A 19 4.10 2.83 -5.63
C LYS A 19 4.17 4.09 -4.78
N ILE A 20 3.02 4.64 -4.38
CA ILE A 20 2.92 5.79 -3.47
C ILE A 20 3.54 5.45 -2.11
N LEU A 21 3.21 4.29 -1.54
CA LEU A 21 3.74 3.84 -0.24
C LEU A 21 5.26 3.60 -0.25
N LYS A 22 5.83 3.19 -1.39
CA LYS A 22 7.29 3.08 -1.56
C LYS A 22 7.98 4.42 -1.72
N GLY A 23 7.33 5.39 -2.36
CA GLY A 23 7.88 6.72 -2.62
C GLY A 23 7.70 7.72 -1.48
N CYS A 24 6.83 7.41 -0.50
CA CYS A 24 6.56 8.26 0.65
C CYS A 24 6.97 7.59 1.96
N SER A 25 7.25 8.42 2.96
CA SER A 25 7.49 7.95 4.32
C SER A 25 6.19 7.42 4.94
N LEU A 26 6.20 6.15 5.32
CA LEU A 26 5.06 5.49 5.99
C LEU A 26 4.68 6.14 7.32
N ASN A 27 5.61 6.87 7.92
CA ASN A 27 5.39 7.60 9.17
C ASN A 27 4.51 8.84 9.01
N THR A 28 4.42 9.39 7.79
CA THR A 28 3.66 10.62 7.48
C THR A 28 2.47 10.35 6.56
N MET A 29 2.43 9.18 5.91
CA MET A 29 1.32 8.78 5.05
C MET A 29 0.16 8.20 5.85
N THR A 30 -1.03 8.75 5.63
CA THR A 30 -2.30 8.20 6.15
C THR A 30 -3.08 7.57 5.00
N GLU A 31 -3.97 6.63 5.31
CA GLU A 31 -4.82 5.96 4.31
C GLU A 31 -5.62 6.96 3.47
N LYS A 32 -6.04 8.09 4.06
CA LYS A 32 -6.73 9.18 3.36
C LYS A 32 -5.83 9.79 2.28
N SER A 33 -4.61 10.20 2.63
CA SER A 33 -3.68 10.81 1.68
C SER A 33 -3.24 9.82 0.58
N VAL A 34 -3.11 8.54 0.92
CA VAL A 34 -2.84 7.48 -0.06
C VAL A 34 -4.00 7.36 -1.05
N ARG A 35 -5.25 7.43 -0.59
CA ARG A 35 -6.41 7.43 -1.47
C ARG A 35 -6.51 8.66 -2.35
N GLU A 36 -6.31 9.85 -1.80
CA GLU A 36 -6.35 11.08 -2.59
C GLU A 36 -5.30 11.06 -3.71
N LYS A 37 -4.06 10.63 -3.39
CA LYS A 37 -3.00 10.47 -4.39
C LYS A 37 -3.28 9.35 -5.39
N ALA A 38 -3.75 8.20 -4.93
CA ALA A 38 -4.02 7.07 -5.82
C ALA A 38 -5.18 7.37 -6.77
N SER A 39 -6.21 8.08 -6.30
CA SER A 39 -7.33 8.52 -7.14
C SER A 39 -6.87 9.56 -8.16
N ALA A 40 -6.03 10.51 -7.74
CA ALA A 40 -5.43 11.49 -8.65
C ALA A 40 -4.48 10.86 -9.68
N GLU A 41 -3.72 9.82 -9.32
CA GLU A 41 -2.79 9.13 -10.24
C GLU A 41 -3.51 8.12 -11.16
N LEU A 42 -4.70 7.65 -10.77
CA LEU A 42 -5.48 6.71 -11.58
C LEU A 42 -6.23 7.38 -12.73
N ASP A 43 -6.43 8.71 -12.72
CA ASP A 43 -7.00 9.60 -13.75
C ASP A 43 -8.35 9.18 -14.38
N LEU A 44 -8.81 7.97 -14.07
CA LEU A 44 -10.08 7.35 -14.37
C LEU A 44 -10.99 7.61 -13.17
N ASP A 45 -12.29 7.79 -13.43
CA ASP A 45 -13.45 8.01 -12.54
C ASP A 45 -13.61 7.02 -11.35
N ILE A 46 -12.51 6.60 -10.73
CA ILE A 46 -12.41 5.65 -9.64
C ILE A 46 -12.29 6.48 -8.37
N ASP A 47 -13.45 6.72 -7.78
CA ASP A 47 -13.55 7.34 -6.49
C ASP A 47 -13.14 6.33 -5.40
N LEU A 48 -11.91 6.45 -4.90
CA LEU A 48 -11.41 5.60 -3.82
C LEU A 48 -12.07 5.90 -2.46
N ASN A 49 -12.95 6.92 -2.37
CA ASN A 49 -13.76 7.17 -1.20
C ASN A 49 -14.94 6.19 -1.11
N ASP A 50 -15.32 5.57 -2.22
CA ASP A 50 -16.32 4.50 -2.24
C ASP A 50 -15.91 3.32 -1.35
N ALA A 51 -16.89 2.74 -0.64
CA ALA A 51 -16.67 1.69 0.32
C ALA A 51 -16.00 0.44 -0.30
N SER A 52 -16.32 0.11 -1.55
CA SER A 52 -15.78 -1.07 -2.23
C SER A 52 -14.27 -0.92 -2.51
N TYR A 53 -13.80 0.27 -2.87
CA TYR A 53 -12.39 0.53 -3.11
C TYR A 53 -11.62 0.85 -1.84
N LYS A 54 -12.27 1.50 -0.86
CA LYS A 54 -11.72 1.78 0.47
C LYS A 54 -11.13 0.53 1.11
N ALA A 55 -11.87 -0.57 1.12
CA ALA A 55 -11.42 -1.83 1.69
C ALA A 55 -10.14 -2.35 0.99
N ILE A 56 -10.05 -2.21 -0.33
CA ILE A 56 -8.89 -2.63 -1.13
C ILE A 56 -7.65 -1.80 -0.77
N VAL A 57 -7.80 -0.49 -0.61
CA VAL A 57 -6.69 0.40 -0.26
C VAL A 57 -6.23 0.12 1.17
N SER A 58 -7.16 -0.04 2.10
CA SER A 58 -6.88 -0.37 3.50
C SER A 58 -6.09 -1.69 3.62
N ASP A 59 -6.59 -2.76 2.98
CA ASP A 59 -5.91 -4.07 2.87
C ASP A 59 -4.49 -3.93 2.29
N CYS A 60 -4.34 -3.14 1.23
CA CYS A 60 -3.06 -2.96 0.57
C CYS A 60 -2.04 -2.16 1.40
N VAL A 61 -2.51 -1.17 2.17
CA VAL A 61 -1.67 -0.39 3.09
C VAL A 61 -1.23 -1.27 4.26
N GLU A 62 -2.14 -2.05 4.84
CA GLU A 62 -1.85 -2.94 5.95
C GLU A 62 -0.85 -4.04 5.55
N GLU A 63 -1.06 -4.71 4.41
CA GLU A 63 -0.12 -5.70 3.87
C GLU A 63 1.27 -5.09 3.65
N PHE A 64 1.33 -3.86 3.16
CA PHE A 64 2.59 -3.15 2.94
C PHE A 64 3.32 -2.85 4.26
N LEU A 65 2.61 -2.35 5.27
CA LEU A 65 3.18 -2.06 6.58
C LEU A 65 3.71 -3.33 7.26
N VAL A 66 2.97 -4.43 7.18
CA VAL A 66 3.41 -5.75 7.68
C VAL A 66 4.70 -6.17 7.00
N LYS A 67 4.77 -6.08 5.67
CA LYS A 67 5.99 -6.40 4.90
C LYS A 67 7.18 -5.52 5.29
N VAL A 68 6.98 -4.22 5.44
CA VAL A 68 8.07 -3.30 5.78
C VAL A 68 8.57 -3.52 7.21
N LYS A 69 7.67 -3.84 8.15
CA LYS A 69 8.05 -4.23 9.52
C LYS A 69 8.87 -5.53 9.52
N ALA A 70 8.39 -6.55 8.81
CA ALA A 70 9.10 -7.82 8.69
C ALA A 70 10.49 -7.66 8.06
N GLU A 71 10.61 -6.89 6.97
CA GLU A 71 11.90 -6.63 6.33
C GLU A 71 12.85 -5.82 7.23
N SER A 72 12.31 -4.87 8.00
CA SER A 72 13.10 -4.08 8.96
C SER A 72 13.61 -4.94 10.11
N GLU A 73 12.79 -5.84 10.64
CA GLU A 73 13.18 -6.77 11.70
C GLU A 73 14.23 -7.79 11.22
N GLU A 74 14.05 -8.35 10.02
CA GLU A 74 15.01 -9.28 9.43
C GLU A 74 16.38 -8.63 9.17
N LYS A 75 16.40 -7.39 8.64
CA LYS A 75 17.65 -6.62 8.47
C LYS A 75 18.35 -6.37 9.81
N ARG A 76 17.58 -6.10 10.86
CA ARG A 76 18.10 -5.87 12.22
C ARG A 76 18.66 -7.15 12.86
N ALA A 77 18.07 -8.31 12.53
CA ALA A 77 18.56 -9.61 12.98
C ALA A 77 19.84 -10.05 12.24
N GLN A 78 19.99 -9.70 10.96
CA GLN A 78 21.20 -10.02 10.19
C GLN A 78 22.43 -9.20 10.59
N LEU A 79 22.27 -7.92 10.99
CA LEU A 79 23.38 -7.09 11.48
C LEU A 79 23.92 -7.52 12.86
N GLN A 80 23.16 -8.30 13.64
CA GLN A 80 23.55 -8.73 14.99
C GLN A 80 24.22 -10.11 15.02
N ARG A 81 24.48 -10.75 13.87
CA ARG A 81 25.30 -11.97 13.85
C ARG A 81 26.78 -11.55 13.99
N PRO A 82 27.46 -11.82 15.11
CA PRO A 82 28.89 -11.61 15.16
C PRO A 82 29.53 -12.55 14.14
N THR A 83 30.26 -11.99 13.18
CA THR A 83 31.28 -12.73 12.43
C THR A 83 32.37 -13.12 13.43
N THR A 84 32.21 -14.28 14.07
CA THR A 84 33.29 -14.96 14.77
C THR A 84 34.15 -15.64 13.72
N THR A 85 35.34 -15.09 13.46
CA THR A 85 36.47 -15.76 12.82
C THR A 85 37.64 -15.65 13.78
#